data_AF-A0A947M3W4-F1
#
_entry.id   AF-A0A947M3W4-F1
#
_cell.length_a   1.000
_cell.length_b   1.000
_cell.length_c   1.000
_cell.angle_alpha   90.00
_cell.angle_beta   90.00
_cell.angle_gamma   90.00
#
_symmetry.space_group_name_H-M   'P 1'
#
loop_
_entity.id
_entity.type
_entity.pdbx_description
1 polymer ?
#
loop_
_entity_poly.entity_id
_entity_poly.type
_entity_poly.pdbx_seq_one_letter_code
_entity_poly.pdbx_strand_id
1 'polypeptide(L)'
;MKRLAGQINVTIHALGILLCLPHILEPDERVEYVSLGAGNTGRDFDLETNLRVAEFKFIRWRGGAESIRQNSVFKDYLLLAEHPTAKRKYLYLLGTEHALKFLRGGRALSSVLSRNDKLQKMFEDRFGEAFRTVGDYYAVHAGAVEIEDVSPRLSELAEELIAEPDAGAED
;
A
#
# COMPACT_ATOMS: atom_id res chain seq x y z
N MET A 1 -22.30 7.35 -12.96
CA MET A 1 -21.42 8.14 -12.05
C MET A 1 -20.50 7.27 -11.19
N LYS A 2 -21.00 6.33 -10.36
CA LYS A 2 -20.14 5.47 -9.50
C LYS A 2 -19.06 4.65 -10.26
N ARG A 3 -19.40 4.09 -11.43
CA ARG A 3 -18.46 3.32 -12.27
C ARG A 3 -17.31 4.18 -12.81
N LEU A 4 -17.62 5.38 -13.29
CA LEU A 4 -16.64 6.36 -13.79
C LEU A 4 -15.71 6.81 -12.66
N ALA A 5 -16.25 7.15 -11.50
CA ALA A 5 -15.45 7.49 -10.32
C ALA A 5 -14.52 6.34 -9.89
N GLY A 6 -15.00 5.09 -9.97
CA GLY A 6 -14.18 3.90 -9.73
C GLY A 6 -13.04 3.74 -10.75
N GLN A 7 -13.31 3.96 -12.04
CA GLN A 7 -12.28 3.89 -13.09
C GLN A 7 -11.21 4.98 -12.92
N ILE A 8 -11.62 6.21 -12.59
CA ILE A 8 -10.69 7.31 -12.30
C ILE A 8 -9.78 6.94 -11.12
N ASN A 9 -10.35 6.40 -10.03
CA ASN A 9 -9.56 5.99 -8.87
C ASN A 9 -8.52 4.91 -9.22
N VAL A 10 -8.89 3.96 -10.08
CA VAL A 10 -7.98 2.93 -10.58
C VAL A 10 -6.86 3.51 -11.43
N THR A 11 -7.18 4.42 -12.37
CA THR A 11 -6.17 5.06 -13.22
C THR A 11 -5.19 5.90 -12.41
N ILE A 12 -5.69 6.67 -11.44
CA ILE A 12 -4.84 7.47 -10.54
C ILE A 12 -3.92 6.56 -9.72
N HIS A 13 -4.42 5.43 -9.23
CA HIS A 13 -3.62 4.45 -8.48
C HIS A 13 -2.50 3.86 -9.34
N ALA A 14 -2.84 3.37 -10.53
CA ALA A 14 -1.86 2.82 -11.47
C ALA A 14 -0.79 3.86 -11.84
N LEU A 15 -1.20 5.10 -12.12
CA LEU A 15 -0.28 6.20 -12.40
C LEU A 15 0.63 6.47 -11.20
N GLY A 16 0.09 6.55 -9.99
CA GLY A 16 0.89 6.75 -8.78
C GLY A 16 1.97 5.68 -8.61
N ILE A 17 1.65 4.41 -8.89
CA ILE A 17 2.64 3.32 -8.85
C ILE A 17 3.74 3.56 -9.89
N LEU A 18 3.36 3.83 -11.14
CA LEU A 18 4.31 4.05 -12.25
C LEU A 18 5.27 5.20 -11.95
N LEU A 19 4.78 6.28 -11.33
CA LEU A 19 5.61 7.42 -10.94
C LEU A 19 6.59 7.07 -9.80
N CYS A 20 6.27 6.09 -8.94
CA CYS A 20 7.19 5.64 -7.90
C CYS A 20 8.30 4.72 -8.43
N LEU A 21 8.05 3.94 -9.51
CA LEU A 21 8.98 2.90 -9.97
C LEU A 21 10.43 3.37 -10.18
N PRO A 22 10.71 4.50 -10.86
CA PRO A 22 12.08 4.94 -11.09
C PRO A 22 12.88 5.22 -9.81
N HIS A 23 12.19 5.48 -8.70
CA HIS A 23 12.81 5.85 -7.42
C HIS A 23 12.95 4.69 -6.45
N ILE A 24 12.13 3.65 -6.59
CA ILE A 24 12.12 2.50 -5.67
C ILE A 24 12.89 1.30 -6.22
N LEU A 25 13.01 1.18 -7.55
CA LEU A 25 13.72 0.07 -8.18
C LEU A 25 15.23 0.21 -8.00
N GLU A 26 15.87 -0.88 -7.61
CA GLU A 26 17.32 -0.98 -7.52
C GLU A 26 17.95 -1.31 -8.88
N PRO A 27 19.27 -1.09 -9.06
CA PRO A 27 19.99 -1.63 -10.20
C PRO A 27 19.71 -3.14 -10.36
N ASP A 28 19.41 -3.56 -11.59
CA ASP A 28 19.05 -4.93 -11.96
C ASP A 28 17.72 -5.48 -11.39
N GLU A 29 16.95 -4.65 -10.68
CA GLU A 29 15.59 -5.00 -10.31
C GLU A 29 14.64 -4.91 -11.51
N ARG A 30 13.94 -6.00 -11.79
CA ARG A 30 13.05 -6.15 -12.95
C ARG A 30 11.63 -6.29 -12.46
N VAL A 31 10.77 -5.43 -12.98
CA VAL A 31 9.32 -5.53 -12.78
C VAL A 31 8.81 -6.80 -13.46
N GLU A 32 8.19 -7.67 -12.66
CA GLU A 32 7.50 -8.88 -13.14
C GLU A 32 6.01 -8.61 -13.31
N TYR A 33 5.43 -7.76 -12.47
CA TYR A 33 4.03 -7.37 -12.51
C TYR A 33 3.77 -6.00 -11.87
N VAL A 34 2.87 -5.22 -12.47
CA VAL A 34 2.28 -4.00 -11.89
C VAL A 34 0.77 -4.00 -12.11
N SER A 35 0.02 -3.67 -11.07
CA SER A 35 -1.42 -3.50 -11.09
C SER A 35 -1.80 -2.19 -11.79
N LEU A 36 -2.10 -2.29 -13.09
CA LEU A 36 -2.55 -1.15 -13.92
C LEU A 36 -4.07 -1.02 -14.03
N GLY A 37 -4.82 -1.82 -13.27
CA GLY A 37 -6.23 -1.59 -13.03
C GLY A 37 -7.21 -2.72 -13.37
N ALA A 38 -8.44 -2.48 -12.89
CA ALA A 38 -9.66 -3.28 -12.94
C ALA A 38 -9.49 -4.75 -12.53
N GLY A 39 -9.40 -4.96 -11.21
CA GLY A 39 -10.13 -6.01 -10.49
C GLY A 39 -9.92 -7.44 -10.97
N ASN A 40 -9.17 -8.19 -10.16
CA ASN A 40 -9.03 -9.65 -10.23
C ASN A 40 -8.16 -10.16 -11.38
N THR A 41 -6.96 -9.61 -11.51
CA THR A 41 -5.86 -10.22 -12.29
C THR A 41 -5.35 -11.53 -11.66
N GLY A 42 -5.96 -11.98 -10.55
CA GLY A 42 -5.52 -13.16 -9.79
C GLY A 42 -4.18 -12.98 -9.08
N ARG A 43 -3.65 -11.75 -9.07
CA ARG A 43 -2.40 -11.39 -8.41
C ARG A 43 -2.67 -10.78 -7.05
N ASP A 44 -1.77 -11.08 -6.12
CA ASP A 44 -1.93 -10.77 -4.70
C ASP A 44 -1.48 -9.35 -4.33
N PHE A 45 -0.66 -8.69 -5.17
CA PHE A 45 0.01 -7.42 -4.86
C PHE A 45 -0.09 -6.40 -5.98
N ASP A 46 0.07 -5.11 -5.63
CA ASP A 46 0.13 -4.01 -6.59
C ASP A 46 1.41 -4.02 -7.45
N LEU A 47 2.53 -4.46 -6.89
CA LEU A 47 3.83 -4.58 -7.57
C LEU A 47 4.50 -5.89 -7.17
N GLU A 48 5.03 -6.58 -8.17
CA GLU A 48 5.93 -7.71 -7.98
C GLU A 48 7.14 -7.53 -8.90
N THR A 49 8.33 -7.68 -8.32
CA THR A 49 9.61 -7.68 -9.04
C THR A 49 10.34 -8.98 -8.72
N ASN A 50 11.50 -9.20 -9.34
CA ASN A 50 12.39 -10.29 -8.94
C ASN A 50 12.90 -10.17 -7.49
N LEU A 51 12.82 -9.00 -6.85
CA LEU A 51 13.36 -8.75 -5.51
C LEU A 51 12.32 -8.40 -4.44
N ARG A 52 11.13 -7.90 -4.82
CA ARG A 52 10.13 -7.43 -3.87
C ARG A 52 8.68 -7.70 -4.29
N VAL A 53 7.81 -7.73 -3.29
CA VAL A 53 6.35 -7.59 -3.42
C VAL A 53 5.94 -6.33 -2.68
N ALA A 54 4.99 -5.58 -3.23
CA ALA A 54 4.57 -4.33 -2.61
C ALA A 54 3.09 -3.98 -2.80
N GLU A 55 2.57 -3.27 -1.82
CA GLU A 55 1.26 -2.62 -1.83
C GLU A 55 1.43 -1.10 -1.77
N PHE A 56 0.56 -0.37 -2.47
CA PHE A 56 0.55 1.09 -2.44
C PHE A 56 -0.75 1.58 -1.81
N LYS A 57 -0.68 2.62 -0.97
CA LYS A 57 -1.87 3.36 -0.51
C LYS A 57 -1.65 4.85 -0.59
N PHE A 58 -2.23 5.44 -1.62
CA PHE A 58 -2.29 6.88 -1.81
C PHE A 58 -3.41 7.51 -0.95
N ILE A 59 -3.27 7.41 0.37
CA ILE A 59 -4.23 7.95 1.34
C ILE A 59 -3.83 9.38 1.72
N ARG A 60 -4.73 10.33 1.44
CA ARG A 60 -4.70 11.64 2.11
C ARG A 60 -5.53 11.58 3.39
N TRP A 61 -4.84 11.55 4.53
CA TRP A 61 -5.47 11.60 5.86
C TRP A 61 -6.14 12.95 6.09
N ARG A 62 -7.42 12.97 6.51
CA ARG A 62 -8.18 14.21 6.73
C ARG A 62 -8.41 14.51 8.20
N GLY A 63 -8.17 13.53 9.08
CA GLY A 63 -8.51 13.61 10.49
C GLY A 63 -9.97 13.22 10.73
N GLY A 64 -10.27 12.70 11.92
CA GLY A 64 -11.60 12.18 12.27
C GLY A 64 -11.74 10.67 12.05
N ALA A 65 -12.91 10.24 11.55
CA ALA A 65 -13.24 8.82 11.39
C ALA A 65 -12.50 8.17 10.21
N GLU A 66 -11.26 7.71 10.44
CA GLU A 66 -10.40 7.10 9.44
C GLU A 66 -10.42 5.55 9.45
N SER A 67 -11.45 4.95 10.07
CA SER A 67 -11.51 3.50 10.33
C SER A 67 -11.41 2.65 9.06
N ILE A 68 -12.11 3.03 8.00
CA ILE A 68 -12.08 2.29 6.73
C ILE A 68 -10.67 2.27 6.13
N ARG A 69 -9.97 3.42 6.17
CA ARG A 69 -8.62 3.55 5.62
C ARG A 69 -7.58 2.82 6.46
N GLN A 70 -7.68 2.95 7.79
CA GLN A 70 -6.87 2.22 8.75
C GLN A 70 -7.03 0.70 8.57
N ASN A 71 -8.27 0.21 8.46
CA ASN A 71 -8.52 -1.20 8.28
C ASN A 71 -7.95 -1.73 6.95
N SER A 72 -7.99 -0.93 5.87
CA SER A 72 -7.30 -1.29 4.62
C SER A 72 -5.79 -1.39 4.83
N VAL A 73 -5.17 -0.38 5.46
CA VAL A 73 -3.72 -0.40 5.74
C VAL A 73 -3.32 -1.65 6.53
N PHE A 74 -4.09 -2.00 7.57
CA PHE A 74 -3.81 -3.21 8.35
C PHE A 74 -3.96 -4.48 7.53
N LYS A 75 -5.01 -4.58 6.71
CA LYS A 75 -5.22 -5.73 5.83
C LYS A 75 -4.01 -5.95 4.92
N ASP A 76 -3.55 -4.89 4.27
CA ASP A 76 -2.50 -5.01 3.26
C ASP A 76 -1.13 -5.27 3.93
N TYR A 77 -0.88 -4.66 5.10
CA TYR A 77 0.24 -5.03 5.96
C TYR A 77 0.23 -6.52 6.35
N LEU A 78 -0.92 -7.01 6.84
CA LEU A 78 -1.09 -8.40 7.28
C LEU A 78 -0.86 -9.37 6.10
N LEU A 79 -1.44 -9.07 4.93
CA LEU A 79 -1.26 -9.92 3.75
C LEU A 79 0.20 -9.97 3.29
N LEU A 80 0.91 -8.84 3.29
CA LEU A 80 2.34 -8.79 2.99
C LEU A 80 3.16 -9.58 4.03
N ALA A 81 2.96 -9.29 5.31
CA ALA A 81 3.69 -9.93 6.41
C ALA A 81 3.57 -11.46 6.35
N GLU A 82 2.36 -11.95 6.09
CA GLU A 82 2.04 -13.38 6.11
C GLU A 82 2.29 -14.10 4.78
N HIS A 83 2.60 -13.38 3.70
CA HIS A 83 2.85 -13.98 2.39
C HIS A 83 4.17 -14.78 2.39
N PRO A 84 4.14 -16.07 1.99
CA PRO A 84 5.33 -16.93 1.99
C PRO A 84 6.21 -16.64 0.76
N THR A 85 7.13 -15.70 0.91
CA THR A 85 8.12 -15.37 -0.13
C THR A 85 9.46 -14.98 0.50
N ALA A 86 10.53 -15.18 -0.26
CA ALA A 86 11.86 -14.64 0.05
C ALA A 86 12.05 -13.20 -0.45
N LYS A 87 11.13 -12.70 -1.29
CA LYS A 87 11.12 -11.31 -1.76
C LYS A 87 10.91 -10.37 -0.58
N ARG A 88 11.52 -9.18 -0.64
CA ARG A 88 11.26 -8.11 0.32
C ARG A 88 9.81 -7.66 0.22
N LYS A 89 9.26 -7.16 1.32
CA LYS A 89 7.84 -6.81 1.43
C LYS A 89 7.73 -5.34 1.75
N TYR A 90 7.04 -4.57 0.90
CA TYR A 90 6.92 -3.13 1.05
C TYR A 90 5.47 -2.67 1.11
N LEU A 91 5.19 -1.72 2.00
CA LEU A 91 3.94 -0.98 2.02
C LEU A 91 4.25 0.52 1.84
N TYR A 92 3.97 1.03 0.65
CA TYR A 92 4.23 2.42 0.27
C TYR A 92 3.02 3.30 0.57
N LEU A 93 3.24 4.39 1.31
CA LEU A 93 2.19 5.30 1.79
C LEU A 93 2.48 6.76 1.40
N LEU A 94 1.45 7.60 1.45
CA LEU A 94 1.61 9.06 1.49
C LEU A 94 1.60 9.56 2.93
N GLY A 95 2.79 9.73 3.49
CA GLY A 95 2.99 9.99 4.91
C GLY A 95 2.74 8.74 5.75
N THR A 96 3.69 8.42 6.64
CA THR A 96 3.63 7.20 7.45
C THR A 96 3.10 7.43 8.86
N GLU A 97 3.09 8.68 9.36
CA GLU A 97 2.80 9.00 10.76
C GLU A 97 1.45 8.43 11.23
N HIS A 98 0.38 8.69 10.47
CA HIS A 98 -0.96 8.24 10.85
C HIS A 98 -1.09 6.72 10.81
N ALA A 99 -0.52 6.08 9.78
CA ALA A 99 -0.54 4.62 9.65
C ALA A 99 0.26 3.96 10.78
N LEU A 100 1.47 4.44 11.08
CA LEU A 100 2.31 3.91 12.15
C LEU A 100 1.68 4.11 13.52
N LYS A 101 1.05 5.27 13.77
CA LYS A 101 0.31 5.51 15.01
C LYS A 101 -0.84 4.52 15.18
N PHE A 102 -1.56 4.22 14.09
CA PHE A 102 -2.62 3.22 14.10
C PHE A 102 -2.09 1.79 14.28
N LEU A 103 -1.02 1.40 13.57
CA LEU A 103 -0.41 0.07 13.65
C LEU A 103 0.17 -0.22 15.04
N ARG A 104 0.65 0.82 15.73
CA ARG A 104 1.11 0.73 17.14
C ARG A 104 -0.03 0.91 18.15
N GLY A 105 -1.26 1.11 17.67
CA GLY A 105 -2.43 1.40 18.50
C GLY A 105 -3.18 0.17 18.98
N GLY A 106 -4.01 0.34 20.01
CA GLY A 106 -4.75 -0.75 20.65
C GLY A 106 -6.11 -1.09 20.02
N ARG A 107 -6.33 -0.85 18.72
CA ARG A 107 -7.63 -1.21 18.10
C ARG A 107 -7.77 -2.73 18.07
N ALA A 108 -8.91 -3.25 18.51
CA ALA A 108 -9.19 -4.69 18.51
C ALA A 108 -9.16 -5.28 17.09
N LEU A 109 -8.48 -6.41 16.92
CA LEU A 109 -8.40 -7.12 15.64
C LEU A 109 -9.77 -7.58 15.14
N SER A 110 -10.62 -8.05 16.06
CA SER A 110 -12.02 -8.41 15.77
C SER A 110 -12.81 -7.24 15.16
N SER A 111 -12.51 -6.00 15.56
CA SER A 111 -13.14 -4.81 14.97
C SER A 111 -12.55 -4.48 13.59
N VAL A 112 -11.23 -4.57 13.44
CA VAL A 112 -10.53 -4.24 12.18
C VAL A 112 -10.86 -5.23 11.07
N LEU A 113 -10.95 -6.52 11.40
CA LEU A 113 -11.20 -7.61 10.46
C LEU A 113 -12.69 -7.92 10.24
N SER A 114 -13.58 -7.28 11.01
CA SER A 114 -15.05 -7.55 11.04
C SER A 114 -15.80 -7.53 9.70
N ARG A 115 -15.21 -6.93 8.65
CA ARG A 115 -15.82 -6.83 7.31
C ARG A 115 -15.14 -7.73 6.28
N ASN A 116 -14.26 -8.62 6.70
CA ASN A 116 -13.50 -9.50 5.82
C ASN A 116 -13.37 -10.89 6.45
N ASP A 117 -14.44 -11.67 6.39
CA ASP A 117 -14.56 -13.00 7.00
C ASP A 117 -13.43 -13.95 6.60
N LYS A 118 -12.98 -13.90 5.33
CA LYS A 118 -11.87 -14.73 4.84
C LYS A 118 -10.56 -14.38 5.55
N LEU A 119 -10.28 -13.09 5.69
CA LEU A 119 -9.07 -12.62 6.35
C LEU A 119 -9.13 -12.85 7.86
N GLN A 120 -10.30 -12.64 8.47
CA GLN A 120 -10.53 -12.96 9.88
C GLN A 120 -10.28 -14.44 10.15
N LYS A 121 -10.88 -15.33 9.35
CA LYS A 121 -10.67 -16.77 9.50
C LYS A 121 -9.21 -17.17 9.31
N MET A 122 -8.53 -16.63 8.29
CA MET A 122 -7.10 -16.86 8.08
C MET A 122 -6.28 -16.47 9.31
N PHE A 123 -6.60 -15.32 9.91
CA PHE A 123 -5.93 -14.83 11.11
C PHE A 123 -6.18 -15.75 12.31
N GLU A 124 -7.44 -16.13 12.55
CA GLU A 124 -7.85 -17.04 13.63
C GLU A 124 -7.22 -18.43 13.48
N ASP A 125 -7.23 -19.00 12.27
CA ASP A 125 -6.64 -20.32 11.97
C ASP A 125 -5.12 -20.34 12.23
N ARG A 126 -4.43 -19.21 11.99
CA ARG A 126 -2.97 -19.11 12.11
C ARG A 126 -2.49 -18.69 13.49
N PHE A 127 -3.22 -17.79 14.16
CA PHE A 127 -2.77 -17.13 15.39
C PHE A 127 -3.67 -17.40 16.60
N GLY A 128 -4.88 -17.92 16.39
CA GLY A 128 -5.86 -18.10 17.46
C GLY A 128 -6.06 -16.82 18.26
N GLU A 129 -5.90 -16.92 19.59
CA GLU A 129 -6.04 -15.79 20.52
C GLU A 129 -4.72 -15.09 20.88
N ALA A 130 -3.61 -15.39 20.18
CA ALA A 130 -2.29 -14.86 20.52
C ALA A 130 -2.21 -13.32 20.45
N PHE A 131 -3.02 -12.69 19.60
CA PHE A 131 -3.08 -11.25 19.43
C PHE A 131 -4.51 -10.74 19.61
N ARG A 132 -4.69 -9.69 20.41
CA ARG A 132 -6.02 -9.08 20.64
C ARG A 132 -6.19 -7.77 19.90
N THR A 133 -5.10 -7.02 19.77
CA THR A 133 -5.07 -5.70 19.12
C THR A 133 -4.12 -5.66 17.93
N VAL A 134 -4.32 -4.66 17.07
CA VAL A 134 -3.41 -4.36 15.95
C VAL A 134 -1.98 -4.15 16.45
N GLY A 135 -1.81 -3.41 17.56
CA GLY A 135 -0.52 -3.16 18.19
C GLY A 135 0.18 -4.43 18.67
N ASP A 136 -0.55 -5.39 19.23
CA ASP A 136 0.04 -6.66 19.69
C ASP A 136 0.66 -7.43 18.52
N TYR A 137 -0.09 -7.57 17.43
CA TYR A 137 0.39 -8.24 16.22
C TYR A 137 1.56 -7.48 15.58
N TYR A 138 1.44 -6.16 15.45
CA TYR A 138 2.46 -5.32 14.84
C TYR A 138 3.76 -5.32 15.64
N ALA A 139 3.71 -5.32 16.98
CA ALA A 139 4.91 -5.34 17.81
C ALA A 139 5.79 -6.57 17.56
N VAL A 140 5.18 -7.72 17.29
CA VAL A 140 5.90 -8.97 16.97
C VAL A 140 6.36 -9.01 15.52
N HIS A 141 5.60 -8.42 14.60
CA HIS A 141 5.84 -8.54 13.15
C HIS A 141 6.40 -7.28 12.49
N ALA A 142 6.78 -6.24 13.24
CA ALA A 142 7.13 -4.91 12.70
C ALA A 142 8.24 -4.95 11.63
N GLY A 143 9.15 -5.92 11.70
CA GLY A 143 10.22 -6.11 10.72
C GLY A 143 9.84 -6.95 9.50
N ALA A 144 8.60 -7.44 9.40
CA ALA A 144 8.17 -8.30 8.30
C ALA A 144 7.84 -7.53 7.02
N VAL A 145 7.56 -6.23 7.13
CA VAL A 145 7.19 -5.34 6.01
C VAL A 145 7.84 -3.98 6.22
N GLU A 146 8.55 -3.50 5.21
CA GLU A 146 9.11 -2.15 5.18
C GLU A 146 8.00 -1.15 4.82
N ILE A 147 7.77 -0.17 5.70
CA ILE A 147 6.76 0.88 5.49
C ILE A 147 7.48 2.17 5.11
N GLU A 148 7.27 2.63 3.88
CA GLU A 148 7.98 3.78 3.32
C GLU A 148 7.02 4.90 2.88
N ASP A 149 7.50 6.15 2.99
CA ASP A 149 6.80 7.34 2.53
C ASP A 149 7.26 7.70 1.11
N VAL A 150 6.36 7.62 0.13
CA VAL A 150 6.64 7.99 -1.26
C VAL A 150 6.19 9.42 -1.60
N SER A 151 5.65 10.17 -0.64
CA SER A 151 5.20 11.56 -0.86
C SER A 151 6.27 12.48 -1.45
N PRO A 152 7.53 12.46 -0.97
CA PRO A 152 8.56 13.34 -1.52
C PRO A 152 8.79 13.13 -3.03
N ARG A 153 8.70 11.86 -3.47
CA ARG A 153 8.96 11.47 -4.87
C ARG A 153 7.82 11.82 -5.81
N LEU A 154 6.58 11.73 -5.33
CA LEU A 154 5.42 12.07 -6.14
C LEU A 154 5.25 13.59 -6.32
N SER A 155 5.68 14.40 -5.36
CA SER A 155 5.67 15.86 -5.52
C SER A 155 6.68 16.31 -6.58
N GLU A 156 7.90 15.75 -6.56
CA GLU A 156 8.95 16.03 -7.56
C GLU A 156 8.46 15.72 -8.99
N LEU A 157 7.86 14.54 -9.21
CA LEU A 157 7.31 14.19 -10.53
C LEU A 157 6.04 14.95 -10.92
N ALA A 158 5.17 15.31 -9.96
CA ALA A 158 4.01 16.13 -10.28
C ALA A 158 4.45 17.53 -10.75
N GLU A 159 5.50 18.08 -10.17
CA GLU A 159 6.10 19.34 -10.60
C GLU A 159 6.75 19.21 -11.99
N GLU A 160 7.50 18.14 -12.26
CA GLU A 160 8.09 17.86 -13.59
C GLU A 160 7.05 17.61 -14.70
N LEU A 161 5.93 16.93 -14.39
CA LEU A 161 4.85 16.67 -15.35
C LEU A 161 3.98 17.89 -15.67
N ILE A 162 3.93 18.86 -14.75
CA ILE A 162 3.19 20.12 -14.91
C ILE A 162 4.08 21.19 -15.56
N ALA A 163 5.41 21.09 -15.42
CA ALA A 163 6.33 21.91 -16.18
C ALA A 163 6.11 21.62 -17.67
N GLU A 164 5.48 22.57 -18.38
CA GLU A 164 5.37 22.47 -19.84
C GLU A 164 6.79 22.31 -20.40
N PRO A 165 7.00 21.45 -21.42
CA PRO A 165 8.26 21.47 -22.14
C PRO A 165 8.41 22.89 -22.67
N ASP A 166 9.50 23.57 -22.27
CA ASP A 166 9.83 24.91 -22.72
C ASP A 166 9.57 24.95 -24.23
N ALA A 167 8.55 25.71 -24.63
CA ALA A 167 8.22 25.88 -26.03
C ALA A 167 9.50 26.44 -26.65
N GLY A 168 10.18 25.58 -27.42
CA GLY A 168 11.50 25.86 -27.95
C GLY A 168 11.53 27.27 -28.50
N ALA A 169 12.53 28.03 -28.07
CA ALA A 169 12.97 29.21 -28.76
C ALA A 169 13.19 28.81 -30.23
N GLU A 170 12.24 29.19 -31.09
CA GLU A 170 12.45 29.23 -32.53
C GLU A 170 13.40 30.41 -32.78
N ASP A 171 14.62 30.08 -33.23
CA ASP A 171 15.56 31.02 -33.86
C ASP A 171 15.02 31.57 -35.19
#